data_AF-A0A424JJU9-F1
#
_entry.id   AF-A0A424JJU9-F1
#
_cell.length_a   1.000
_cell.length_b   1.000
_cell.length_c   1.000
_cell.angle_alpha   90.00
_cell.angle_beta   90.00
_cell.angle_gamma   90.00
#
_symmetry.space_group_name_H-M   'P 1'
#
loop_
_entity.id
_entity.type
_entity.pdbx_description
1 polymer ?
#
loop_
_entity_poly.entity_id
_entity_poly.type
_entity_poly.pdbx_seq_one_letter_code
_entity_poly.pdbx_strand_id
1 'polypeptide(L)'
;MEIAVLGLGCFWGPEIKFSKVEGIIRTEVGYCGGINKITNYEEVCTGKTNHAEVVKLEFDPKIITYQEILEYFFEIHDPTTLNSQGPDFGTQYRSEIFYLNNEQKEIAESTIKKINKKLSGKVVTKHSLLKNYCPAEEYHQRFLEKR
;
A
#
# COMPACT_ATOMS: atom_id res chain seq x y z
N MET A 1 -13.36 10.36 9.13
CA MET A 1 -12.80 9.80 7.88
C MET A 1 -11.33 10.10 7.85
N GLU A 2 -10.53 9.08 7.63
CA GLU A 2 -9.07 9.15 7.50
C GLU A 2 -8.60 8.40 6.25
N ILE A 3 -7.33 8.59 5.89
CA ILE A 3 -6.72 8.03 4.70
C ILE A 3 -5.53 7.14 5.07
N ALA A 4 -5.42 5.98 4.44
CA ALA A 4 -4.21 5.16 4.43
C ALA A 4 -3.76 4.91 2.98
N VAL A 5 -2.44 4.94 2.72
CA VAL A 5 -1.88 4.63 1.39
C VAL A 5 -0.81 3.55 1.54
N LEU A 6 -1.03 2.40 0.91
CA LEU A 6 -0.27 1.17 1.17
C LEU A 6 0.19 0.52 -0.13
N GLY A 7 1.48 0.22 -0.24
CA GLY A 7 2.08 -0.58 -1.30
C GLY A 7 2.38 -1.98 -0.82
N LEU A 8 1.86 -2.99 -1.50
CA LEU A 8 1.91 -4.39 -1.07
C LEU A 8 1.83 -5.40 -2.23
N GLY A 9 2.49 -5.08 -3.34
CA GLY A 9 2.50 -5.88 -4.57
C GLY A 9 1.52 -5.34 -5.62
N CYS A 10 1.10 -6.22 -6.55
CA CYS A 10 0.10 -5.87 -7.56
C CYS A 10 -1.18 -5.35 -6.88
N PHE A 11 -1.55 -4.10 -7.12
CA PHE A 11 -2.59 -3.40 -6.36
C PHE A 11 -4.03 -3.97 -6.51
N TRP A 12 -4.28 -4.85 -7.48
CA TRP A 12 -5.60 -5.40 -7.77
C TRP A 12 -6.09 -6.35 -6.67
N GLY A 13 -5.21 -7.23 -6.20
CA GLY A 13 -5.53 -8.16 -5.11
C GLY A 13 -5.78 -7.44 -3.78
N PRO A 14 -4.89 -6.53 -3.35
CA PRO A 14 -5.09 -5.68 -2.19
C PRO A 14 -6.37 -4.84 -2.23
N GLU A 15 -6.71 -4.21 -3.37
CA GLU A 15 -7.91 -3.37 -3.50
C GLU A 15 -9.17 -4.12 -3.08
N ILE A 16 -9.43 -5.29 -3.67
CA ILE A 16 -10.62 -6.11 -3.37
C ILE A 16 -10.59 -6.71 -1.96
N LYS A 17 -9.40 -6.97 -1.40
CA LYS A 17 -9.28 -7.46 -0.02
C LYS A 17 -9.69 -6.37 0.96
N PHE A 18 -9.19 -5.14 0.78
CA PHE A 18 -9.55 -4.01 1.61
C PHE A 18 -10.99 -3.54 1.41
N SER A 19 -11.56 -3.64 0.20
CA SER A 19 -12.96 -3.24 -0.06
C SER A 19 -13.98 -4.06 0.73
N LYS A 20 -13.58 -5.22 1.25
CA LYS A 20 -14.40 -6.13 2.06
C LYS A 20 -14.23 -5.95 3.57
N VAL A 21 -13.32 -5.08 4.01
CA VAL A 21 -13.06 -4.84 5.43
C VAL A 21 -14.07 -3.84 5.98
N GLU A 22 -14.73 -4.20 7.07
CA GLU A 22 -15.69 -3.32 7.75
C GLU A 22 -14.99 -2.03 8.22
N GLY A 23 -15.62 -0.88 7.95
CA GLY A 23 -15.06 0.44 8.26
C GLY A 23 -14.23 1.06 7.11
N ILE A 24 -13.84 0.28 6.09
CA ILE A 24 -13.33 0.83 4.84
C ILE A 24 -14.51 1.31 3.99
N ILE A 25 -14.52 2.60 3.67
CA ILE A 25 -15.60 3.28 2.93
C ILE A 25 -15.30 3.31 1.43
N ARG A 26 -14.03 3.44 1.05
CA ARG A 26 -13.61 3.48 -0.35
C ARG A 26 -12.19 2.96 -0.53
N THR A 27 -11.95 2.28 -1.64
CA THR A 27 -10.63 1.91 -2.14
C THR A 27 -10.38 2.58 -3.49
N GLU A 28 -9.13 2.94 -3.77
CA GLU A 28 -8.69 3.47 -5.07
C GLU A 28 -7.23 3.07 -5.32
N VAL A 29 -6.95 2.48 -6.47
CA VAL A 29 -5.58 2.08 -6.84
C VAL A 29 -4.83 3.21 -7.54
N GLY A 30 -3.52 3.27 -7.33
CA GLY A 30 -2.70 4.35 -7.87
C GLY A 30 -1.19 4.12 -7.74
N TYR A 31 -0.44 5.17 -8.02
CA TYR A 31 1.01 5.21 -8.05
C TYR A 31 1.55 6.24 -7.05
N CYS A 32 2.53 5.85 -6.22
CA CYS A 32 3.03 6.68 -5.12
C CYS A 32 4.54 6.51 -4.90
N GLY A 33 5.21 7.54 -4.36
CA GLY A 33 6.61 7.49 -3.93
C GLY A 33 7.64 7.59 -5.06
N GLY A 34 7.20 7.85 -6.29
CA GLY A 34 8.07 8.03 -7.44
C GLY A 34 8.61 9.46 -7.60
N ILE A 35 9.37 9.67 -8.67
CA ILE A 35 10.09 10.93 -8.94
C ILE A 35 9.14 12.05 -9.34
N ASN A 36 8.17 11.76 -10.23
CA ASN A 36 7.24 12.73 -10.78
C ASN A 36 5.92 12.74 -10.02
N LYS A 37 5.14 13.82 -10.10
CA LYS A 37 3.80 13.88 -9.48
C LYS A 37 2.73 13.16 -10.31
N ILE A 38 2.93 13.09 -11.61
CA ILE A 38 2.02 12.50 -12.59
C ILE A 38 2.79 11.40 -13.30
N THR A 39 2.16 10.24 -13.46
CA THR A 39 2.68 9.10 -14.22
C THR A 39 1.52 8.27 -14.76
N ASN A 40 1.80 7.26 -15.57
CA ASN A 40 0.81 6.29 -16.07
C ASN A 40 1.35 4.85 -15.93
N TYR A 41 0.49 3.87 -16.19
CA TYR A 41 0.85 2.46 -16.06
C TYR A 41 2.10 2.08 -16.88
N GLU A 42 2.16 2.49 -18.14
CA GLU A 42 3.26 2.15 -19.05
C GLU A 42 4.61 2.67 -18.54
N GLU A 43 4.64 3.91 -18.04
CA GLU A 43 5.83 4.51 -17.44
C GLU A 43 6.27 3.75 -16.18
N VAL A 44 5.32 3.39 -15.30
CA VAL A 44 5.60 2.63 -14.07
C VAL A 44 6.15 1.24 -14.39
N CYS A 45 5.60 0.56 -15.39
CA CYS A 45 6.09 -0.75 -15.84
C CYS A 45 7.54 -0.73 -16.34
N THR A 46 8.08 0.43 -16.75
CA THR A 46 9.51 0.53 -17.11
C THR A 46 10.46 0.37 -15.91
N GLY A 47 9.95 0.48 -14.68
CA GLY A 47 10.74 0.46 -13.45
C GLY A 47 11.57 1.72 -13.19
N LYS A 48 11.53 2.72 -14.09
CA LYS A 48 12.39 3.92 -14.01
C LYS A 48 11.79 5.07 -13.21
N THR A 49 10.47 5.07 -12.99
CA THR A 49 9.78 6.18 -12.31
C THR A 49 9.88 6.13 -10.78
N ASN A 50 10.27 4.96 -10.26
CA ASN A 50 10.33 4.64 -8.82
C ASN A 50 8.98 4.74 -8.09
N HIS A 51 7.84 4.82 -8.80
CA HIS A 51 6.54 4.70 -8.17
C HIS A 51 6.30 3.27 -7.67
N ALA A 52 5.61 3.12 -6.55
CA ALA A 52 4.97 1.89 -6.11
C ALA A 52 3.52 1.87 -6.60
N GLU A 53 3.04 0.69 -6.97
CA GLU A 53 1.61 0.41 -6.98
C GLU A 53 1.08 0.42 -5.55
N VAL A 54 0.01 1.16 -5.32
CA VAL A 54 -0.58 1.34 -4.00
C VAL A 54 -2.10 1.28 -4.04
N VAL A 55 -2.69 0.99 -2.89
CA VAL A 55 -4.11 1.21 -2.61
C VAL A 55 -4.24 2.36 -1.63
N LYS A 56 -5.09 3.34 -2.00
CA LYS A 56 -5.57 4.38 -1.10
C LYS A 56 -6.90 3.93 -0.49
N LEU A 57 -6.98 4.01 0.82
CA LEU A 57 -8.15 3.65 1.61
C LEU A 57 -8.75 4.91 2.24
N GLU A 58 -10.05 5.09 2.12
CA GLU A 58 -10.82 6.01 2.96
C GLU A 58 -11.56 5.18 4.02
N PHE A 59 -11.34 5.46 5.30
CA PHE A 59 -11.89 4.64 6.39
C PHE A 59 -12.48 5.48 7.53
N ASP A 60 -13.42 4.90 8.28
CA ASP A 60 -13.98 5.50 9.49
C ASP A 60 -13.19 5.04 10.73
N PRO A 61 -12.40 5.93 11.37
CA PRO A 61 -11.62 5.58 12.56
C PRO A 61 -12.47 5.18 13.77
N LYS A 62 -13.79 5.40 13.74
CA LYS A 62 -14.72 4.92 14.77
C LYS A 62 -15.05 3.43 14.64
N ILE A 63 -14.84 2.85 13.46
CA ILE A 63 -15.16 1.45 13.14
C ILE A 63 -13.88 0.62 13.05
N ILE A 64 -12.85 1.15 12.38
CA ILE A 64 -11.55 0.49 12.22
C ILE A 64 -10.41 1.50 12.42
N THR A 65 -9.43 1.13 13.23
CA THR A 65 -8.27 1.96 13.49
C THR A 65 -7.18 1.81 12.42
N TYR A 66 -6.33 2.83 12.29
CA TYR A 66 -5.17 2.74 11.40
C TYR A 66 -4.23 1.57 11.77
N GLN A 67 -4.10 1.25 13.06
CA GLN A 67 -3.30 0.11 13.50
C GLN A 67 -3.88 -1.21 13.01
N GLU A 68 -5.20 -1.42 13.10
CA GLU A 68 -5.87 -2.64 12.59
C GLU A 68 -5.71 -2.77 11.07
N ILE A 69 -5.78 -1.65 10.33
CA ILE A 69 -5.49 -1.63 8.90
C ILE A 69 -4.05 -2.10 8.63
N LEU A 70 -3.07 -1.64 9.41
CA LEU A 70 -1.68 -2.07 9.25
C LEU A 70 -1.46 -3.53 9.66
N GLU A 71 -2.15 -4.02 10.70
CA GLU A 71 -2.09 -5.42 11.08
C GLU A 71 -2.64 -6.31 9.95
N TYR A 72 -3.78 -5.95 9.36
CA TYR A 72 -4.32 -6.64 8.18
C TYR A 72 -3.39 -6.54 6.96
N PHE A 73 -2.78 -5.37 6.71
CA PHE A 73 -1.77 -5.19 5.66
C PHE A 73 -0.66 -6.25 5.76
N PHE A 74 -0.12 -6.50 6.95
CA PHE A 74 0.92 -7.51 7.17
C PHE A 74 0.45 -8.97 7.07
N GLU A 75 -0.86 -9.22 7.10
CA GLU A 75 -1.44 -10.56 6.93
C GLU A 75 -1.65 -10.95 5.47
N ILE A 76 -1.82 -9.97 4.57
CA ILE A 76 -2.28 -10.22 3.20
C ILE A 76 -1.20 -10.19 2.11
N HIS A 77 0.07 -9.95 2.47
CA HIS A 77 1.24 -9.99 1.58
C HIS A 77 2.50 -10.45 2.34
N ASP A 78 3.56 -10.85 1.62
CA ASP A 78 4.87 -11.14 2.24
C ASP A 78 5.67 -9.84 2.44
N PRO A 79 5.94 -9.39 3.69
CA PRO A 79 6.69 -8.16 3.96
C PRO A 79 8.21 -8.35 3.98
N THR A 80 8.72 -9.54 3.62
CA THR A 80 10.14 -9.91 3.66
C THR A 80 10.80 -9.92 2.29
N THR A 81 10.01 -9.81 1.22
CA THR A 81 10.50 -9.80 -0.17
C THR A 81 10.81 -8.38 -0.64
N LEU A 82 12.09 -8.10 -0.90
CA LEU A 82 12.51 -6.79 -1.39
C LEU A 82 12.10 -6.62 -2.86
N ASN A 83 11.39 -5.52 -3.16
CA ASN A 83 10.99 -5.13 -4.52
C ASN A 83 10.30 -6.27 -5.33
N SER A 84 9.49 -7.08 -4.65
CA SER A 84 8.73 -8.15 -5.27
C SER A 84 7.60 -8.62 -4.37
N GLN A 85 6.57 -9.21 -4.97
CA GLN A 85 5.50 -9.90 -4.26
C GLN A 85 5.04 -11.11 -5.08
N GLY A 86 5.21 -12.31 -4.54
CA GLY A 86 4.90 -13.55 -5.28
C GLY A 86 5.62 -13.60 -6.64
N PRO A 87 4.90 -13.74 -7.77
CA PRO A 87 5.49 -13.77 -9.11
C PRO A 87 5.85 -12.38 -9.67
N ASP A 88 5.46 -11.29 -8.99
CA ASP A 88 5.62 -9.93 -9.48
C ASP A 88 6.94 -9.33 -8.99
N PHE A 89 7.84 -8.99 -9.93
CA PHE A 89 9.17 -8.45 -9.66
C PHE A 89 9.30 -7.02 -10.17
N GLY A 90 9.82 -6.13 -9.32
CA GLY A 90 10.00 -4.73 -9.66
C GLY A 90 9.83 -3.81 -8.45
N THR A 91 10.48 -2.65 -8.50
CA THR A 91 10.34 -1.64 -7.45
C THR A 91 8.91 -1.17 -7.29
N GLN A 92 8.06 -1.30 -8.32
CA GLN A 92 6.64 -0.96 -8.21
C GLN A 92 5.87 -1.88 -7.25
N TYR A 93 6.34 -3.09 -6.99
CA TYR A 93 5.66 -4.08 -6.15
C TYR A 93 6.21 -4.14 -4.72
N ARG A 94 7.03 -3.16 -4.33
CA ARG A 94 7.65 -3.12 -3.00
C ARG A 94 6.61 -2.94 -1.88
N SER A 95 6.91 -3.51 -0.72
CA SER A 95 6.15 -3.27 0.51
C SER A 95 6.50 -1.90 1.11
N GLU A 96 5.52 -0.99 1.20
CA GLU A 96 5.71 0.36 1.73
C GLU A 96 4.43 0.96 2.32
N ILE A 97 4.55 1.61 3.48
CA ILE A 97 3.48 2.36 4.15
C ILE A 97 3.73 3.86 3.95
N PHE A 98 2.81 4.55 3.29
CA PHE A 98 2.91 5.99 3.09
C PHE A 98 2.07 6.73 4.13
N TYR A 99 2.72 7.23 5.18
CA TYR A 99 2.04 7.95 6.26
C TYR A 99 1.73 9.40 5.86
N LEU A 100 0.61 9.93 6.36
CA LEU A 100 0.16 11.30 6.09
C LEU A 100 0.49 12.28 7.22
N ASN A 101 0.71 11.78 8.43
CA ASN A 101 0.99 12.60 9.61
C ASN A 101 1.89 11.84 10.62
N ASN A 102 2.27 12.53 11.71
CA ASN A 102 3.17 11.95 12.73
C ASN A 102 2.54 10.79 13.49
N GLU A 103 1.23 10.83 13.75
CA GLU A 103 0.53 9.74 14.43
C GLU A 103 0.59 8.43 13.61
N GLN A 104 0.28 8.51 12.31
CA GLN A 104 0.42 7.37 11.40
C GLN A 104 1.86 6.89 11.28
N LYS A 105 2.84 7.80 11.34
CA LYS A 105 4.26 7.44 11.34
C LYS A 105 4.62 6.60 12.56
N GLU A 106 4.24 7.05 13.76
CA GLU A 106 4.52 6.34 15.01
C GLU A 106 3.83 4.95 15.05
N ILE A 107 2.58 4.88 14.57
CA ILE A 107 1.85 3.61 14.46
C ILE A 107 2.52 2.68 13.43
N ALA A 108 2.96 3.20 12.28
CA ALA A 108 3.67 2.41 11.28
C ALA A 108 5.01 1.87 11.80
N GLU A 109 5.82 2.72 12.44
CA GLU A 109 7.11 2.34 13.01
C GLU A 109 6.95 1.26 14.10
N SER A 110 6.00 1.45 15.01
CA SER A 110 5.73 0.49 16.08
C SER A 110 5.20 -0.85 15.55
N THR A 111 4.31 -0.81 14.55
CA THR A 111 3.76 -2.02 13.91
C THR A 111 4.84 -2.78 13.14
N ILE A 112 5.64 -2.09 12.32
CA ILE A 112 6.79 -2.69 11.63
C ILE A 112 7.73 -3.36 12.64
N LYS A 113 8.07 -2.68 13.74
CA LYS A 113 8.97 -3.24 14.77
C LYS A 113 8.39 -4.51 15.41
N LYS A 114 7.09 -4.53 15.70
CA LYS A 114 6.37 -5.69 16.24
C LYS A 114 6.42 -6.88 15.27
N ILE A 115 6.11 -6.66 13.99
CA ILE A 115 6.12 -7.71 12.96
C ILE A 115 7.55 -8.17 12.65
N ASN A 116 8.51 -7.25 12.58
CA ASN A 116 9.90 -7.58 12.32
C ASN A 116 10.49 -8.51 13.39
N LYS A 117 10.12 -8.30 14.67
CA LYS A 117 10.49 -9.22 15.75
C LYS A 117 9.89 -10.61 15.55
N LYS A 118 8.63 -10.71 15.11
CA LYS A 118 7.96 -12.00 14.83
C LYS A 118 8.60 -12.74 13.65
N LEU A 119 9.09 -12.00 12.65
CA LEU A 119 9.72 -12.54 11.44
C LEU A 119 11.26 -12.57 11.53
N SER A 120 11.82 -12.65 12.74
CA SER A 120 13.27 -12.80 12.97
C SER A 120 14.14 -11.74 12.29
N GLY A 121 13.65 -10.50 12.20
CA GLY A 121 14.42 -9.39 11.64
C GLY A 121 14.37 -9.27 10.11
N LYS A 122 13.49 -10.01 9.43
CA LYS A 122 13.44 -10.10 7.96
C LYS A 122 12.53 -9.09 7.26
N VAL A 123 11.78 -8.25 7.99
CA VAL A 123 10.86 -7.29 7.37
C VAL A 123 11.65 -6.23 6.61
N VAL A 124 11.28 -6.05 5.33
CA VAL A 124 11.85 -5.03 4.43
C VAL A 124 10.87 -3.90 4.13
N THR A 125 9.65 -3.95 4.67
CA THR A 125 8.63 -2.90 4.53
C THR A 125 9.19 -1.54 4.95
N LYS A 126 9.07 -0.57 4.05
CA LYS A 126 9.44 0.83 4.32
C LYS A 126 8.25 1.60 4.88
N HIS A 127 8.54 2.70 5.57
CA HIS A 127 7.56 3.73 5.87
C HIS A 127 8.10 5.08 5.39
N SER A 128 7.29 5.82 4.66
CA SER A 128 7.69 7.08 4.00
C SER A 128 6.57 8.11 4.12
N LEU A 129 6.94 9.39 4.19
CA LEU A 129 5.94 10.46 4.11
C LEU A 129 5.28 10.44 2.72
N LEU A 130 3.96 10.55 2.66
CA LEU A 130 3.23 10.69 1.41
C LEU A 130 3.59 12.02 0.71
N LYS A 131 4.37 11.96 -0.38
CA LYS A 131 4.81 13.15 -1.14
C LYS A 131 4.02 13.40 -2.42
N ASN A 132 3.57 12.32 -3.06
CA ASN A 132 2.77 12.34 -4.28
C ASN A 132 1.81 11.14 -4.26
N TYR A 133 0.72 11.28 -4.99
CA TYR A 133 -0.21 10.20 -5.30
C TYR A 133 -0.83 10.51 -6.66
N CYS A 134 -0.72 9.57 -7.59
CA CYS A 134 -1.34 9.66 -8.90
C CYS A 134 -2.35 8.51 -9.02
N PRO A 135 -3.66 8.79 -9.15
CA PRO A 135 -4.65 7.74 -9.39
C PRO A 135 -4.27 6.95 -10.64
N ALA A 136 -4.42 5.63 -10.58
CA ALA A 136 -4.30 4.79 -11.78
C ALA A 136 -5.52 4.98 -12.67
N GLU A 137 -5.36 4.62 -13.94
CA GLU A 137 -6.40 4.70 -14.96
C GLU A 137 -7.65 3.91 -14.56
N GLU A 138 -8.83 4.34 -15.03
CA GLU A 138 -10.13 3.77 -14.63
C GLU A 138 -10.25 2.26 -14.89
N TYR A 139 -9.52 1.74 -15.88
CA TYR A 139 -9.52 0.30 -16.16
C TYR A 139 -8.80 -0.53 -15.08
N HIS A 140 -7.94 0.08 -14.26
CA HIS A 140 -7.33 -0.59 -13.10
C HIS A 140 -8.22 -0.56 -11.85
N GLN A 141 -9.10 0.43 -11.73
CA GLN A 141 -9.99 0.57 -10.58
C GLN A 141 -10.97 -0.61 -10.52
N ARG A 142 -11.09 -1.26 -9.36
CA ARG A 142 -11.99 -2.41 -9.12
C ARG A 142 -11.81 -3.52 -10.16
N PHE A 143 -10.58 -3.74 -10.63
CA PHE A 143 -10.29 -4.64 -11.76
C PHE A 143 -10.80 -6.07 -11.54
N LEU A 144 -10.60 -6.63 -10.34
CA LEU A 144 -11.06 -7.98 -10.00
C LEU A 144 -12.56 -8.06 -9.69
N GLU A 145 -13.21 -6.95 -9.34
CA GLU A 145 -14.68 -6.91 -9.15
C GLU A 145 -15.42 -6.80 -10.49
N LYS A 146 -14.78 -6.18 -11.49
CA LYS A 146 -15.30 -6.02 -12.86
C LYS A 146 -15.17 -7.30 -13.72
N ARG A 147 -14.53 -8.36 -13.22
CA ARG A 147 -14.28 -9.63 -13.91
C ARG A 147 -15.16 -10.74 -13.36
#